data_AF-A0AA37HIM2-F1
#
_entry.id   AF-A0AA37HIM2-F1
#
_cell.length_a   1.000
_cell.length_b   1.000
_cell.length_c   1.000
_cell.angle_alpha   90.00
_cell.angle_beta   90.00
_cell.angle_gamma   90.00
#
_symmetry.space_group_name_H-M   'P 1'
#
loop_
_entity.id
_entity.type
_entity.pdbx_description
1 polymer ?
#
loop_
_entity_poly.entity_id
_entity_poly.type
_entity_poly.pdbx_seq_one_letter_code
_entity_poly.pdbx_strand_id
1 'polypeptide(L)'
;MAMPPDEFTGCMFAAVNTMMLDVLAAVARKDYDDRRRRQAQGQERAKAEGKYRGRPEDTRRNSSIAAMLVKGLSWSQLQDANGCSRATVGKIVARSKGTMSM
;
A
#
# COMPACT_ATOMS: atom_id res chain seq x y z
N MET A 1 15.51 12.23 57.96
CA MET A 1 14.88 10.91 58.10
C MET A 1 15.36 10.08 56.93
N ALA A 2 16.23 9.09 57.17
CA ALA A 2 16.76 8.24 56.10
C ALA A 2 15.64 7.30 55.62
N MET A 3 15.45 7.16 54.31
CA MET A 3 14.48 6.22 53.74
C MET A 3 14.85 4.79 54.18
N PRO A 4 13.88 3.98 54.62
CA PRO A 4 14.13 2.58 54.90
C PRO A 4 14.66 1.86 53.63
N PRO A 5 15.61 0.94 53.77
CA PRO A 5 16.37 0.36 52.65
C PRO A 5 15.49 -0.30 51.56
N ASP A 6 14.33 -0.82 51.93
CA ASP A 6 13.37 -1.43 50.99
C ASP A 6 12.68 -0.41 50.08
N GLU A 7 12.34 0.77 50.60
CA GLU A 7 11.69 1.84 49.82
C GLU A 7 12.66 2.47 48.82
N PHE A 8 13.91 2.67 49.25
CA PHE A 8 15.00 3.09 48.37
C PHE A 8 15.22 2.09 47.23
N THR A 9 15.28 0.80 47.55
CA THR A 9 15.48 -0.27 46.57
C THR A 9 14.31 -0.36 45.57
N GLY A 10 13.07 -0.24 46.05
CA GLY A 10 11.87 -0.21 45.20
C GLY A 10 11.85 0.97 44.23
N CYS A 11 12.21 2.17 44.69
CA CYS A 11 12.31 3.37 43.86
C CYS A 11 13.39 3.21 42.77
N MET A 12 14.55 2.66 43.13
CA MET A 12 15.63 2.39 42.18
C MET A 12 15.20 1.39 41.08
N PHE A 13 14.53 0.29 41.44
CA PHE A 13 14.02 -0.66 40.46
C PHE A 13 12.95 -0.05 39.54
N ALA A 14 12.05 0.76 40.09
CA ALA A 14 11.05 1.47 39.29
C ALA A 14 11.70 2.44 38.28
N ALA A 15 12.73 3.17 38.70
CA ALA A 15 13.48 4.08 37.84
C ALA A 15 14.21 3.32 36.73
N VAL A 16 14.91 2.24 37.06
CA VAL A 16 15.62 1.41 36.06
C VAL A 16 14.66 0.78 35.05
N ASN A 17 13.52 0.26 35.50
CA ASN A 17 12.51 -0.32 34.62
C ASN A 17 11.92 0.73 33.66
N THR A 18 11.64 1.93 34.16
CA THR A 18 11.16 3.05 33.33
C THR A 18 12.21 3.44 32.28
N MET A 19 13.45 3.68 32.71
CA MET A 19 14.53 4.05 31.78
C MET A 19 14.79 2.98 30.73
N MET A 20 14.69 1.69 31.10
CA MET A 20 14.85 0.60 30.14
C MET A 20 13.77 0.65 29.05
N LEU A 21 12.51 0.90 29.42
CA LEU A 21 11.42 1.06 28.47
C LEU A 21 11.61 2.30 27.57
N ASP A 22 12.07 3.41 28.14
CA ASP A 22 12.35 4.64 27.38
C ASP A 22 13.46 4.45 26.35
N VAL A 23 14.53 3.74 26.73
CA VAL A 23 15.63 3.41 25.82
C VAL A 23 15.13 2.51 24.68
N LEU A 24 14.34 1.47 24.99
CA LEU A 24 13.77 0.60 23.96
C LEU A 24 12.85 1.38 23.01
N ALA A 25 12.02 2.28 23.54
CA ALA A 25 11.15 3.13 22.74
C ALA A 25 11.95 4.08 21.83
N ALA A 26 13.01 4.70 22.36
CA ALA A 26 13.88 5.59 21.60
C ALA A 26 14.62 4.86 20.47
N VAL A 27 15.15 3.67 20.74
CA VAL A 27 15.83 2.83 19.74
C VAL A 27 14.85 2.38 18.66
N ALA A 28 13.68 1.87 19.04
CA ALA A 28 12.65 1.44 18.09
C ALA A 28 12.21 2.59 17.18
N ARG A 29 12.10 3.81 17.72
CA ARG A 29 11.74 4.99 16.93
C ARG A 29 12.83 5.35 15.92
N LYS A 30 14.09 5.39 16.36
CA LYS A 30 15.24 5.66 15.48
C LYS A 30 15.31 4.65 14.33
N ASP A 31 15.18 3.37 14.63
CA ASP A 31 15.25 2.30 13.62
C ASP A 31 14.10 2.38 12.61
N TYR A 32 12.89 2.76 13.06
CA TYR A 32 11.75 3.00 12.18
C TYR A 32 12.04 4.15 11.20
N ASP A 33 12.52 5.28 11.72
CA ASP A 33 12.81 6.46 10.90
C ASP A 33 13.95 6.18 9.90
N ASP A 34 15.00 5.46 10.31
CA ASP A 34 16.09 5.02 9.44
C ASP A 34 15.61 4.04 8.35
N ARG A 35 14.69 3.13 8.67
CA ARG A 35 14.08 2.22 7.69
C ARG A 35 13.24 2.99 6.68
N ARG A 36 12.43 3.94 7.14
CA ARG A 36 11.59 4.79 6.28
C ARG A 36 12.44 5.63 5.33
N ARG A 37 13.54 6.23 5.81
CA ARG A 37 14.50 6.99 4.98
C ARG A 37 15.09 6.12 3.87
N ARG A 38 15.57 4.92 4.19
CA ARG A 38 16.15 3.99 3.20
C ARG A 38 15.11 3.49 2.19
N GLN A 39 13.89 3.21 2.64
CA GLN A 39 12.81 2.84 1.74
C GLN A 39 12.48 3.98 0.78
N ALA A 40 12.38 5.22 1.26
CA ALA A 40 12.12 6.38 0.40
C ALA A 40 13.19 6.54 -0.69
N GLN A 41 14.48 6.48 -0.32
CA GLN A 41 15.58 6.51 -1.29
C GLN A 41 15.49 5.37 -2.32
N GLY A 42 15.18 4.15 -1.86
CA GLY A 42 14.98 3.00 -2.74
C GLY A 42 13.79 3.16 -3.68
N GLN A 43 12.68 3.73 -3.19
CA GLN A 43 11.49 4.05 -3.99
C GLN A 43 11.80 5.11 -5.04
N GLU A 44 12.48 6.20 -4.68
CA GLU A 44 12.88 7.26 -5.60
C GLU A 44 13.76 6.72 -6.72
N ARG A 45 14.79 5.93 -6.38
CA ARG A 45 15.65 5.30 -7.39
C ARG A 45 14.86 4.38 -8.32
N ALA A 46 14.00 3.52 -7.78
CA ALA A 46 13.20 2.61 -8.60
C ALA A 46 12.10 3.32 -9.40
N LYS A 47 11.60 4.48 -8.95
CA LYS A 47 10.74 5.37 -9.76
C LYS A 47 11.53 5.98 -10.92
N ALA A 48 12.74 6.50 -10.67
CA ALA A 48 13.61 7.04 -11.71
C ALA A 48 14.00 5.99 -12.77
N GLU A 49 14.21 4.74 -12.34
CA GLU A 49 14.44 3.59 -13.21
C GLU A 49 13.17 3.05 -13.89
N GLY A 50 11.99 3.63 -13.65
CA GLY A 50 10.73 3.23 -14.29
C GLY A 50 10.20 1.84 -13.87
N LYS A 51 10.60 1.33 -12.70
CA LYS A 51 10.16 0.03 -12.18
C LYS A 51 8.71 0.04 -11.67
N TYR A 52 8.21 1.20 -11.26
CA TYR A 52 6.83 1.36 -10.77
C TYR A 52 5.86 1.48 -11.96
N ARG A 53 5.36 0.33 -12.44
CA ARG A 53 4.40 0.27 -13.57
C ARG A 53 2.96 0.04 -13.14
N GLY A 54 2.71 0.00 -11.82
CA GLY A 54 1.40 -0.32 -11.26
C GLY A 54 1.01 -1.79 -11.46
N ARG A 55 -0.27 -2.10 -11.24
CA ARG A 55 -0.82 -3.43 -11.52
C ARG A 55 -0.94 -3.60 -13.04
N PRO A 56 -0.31 -4.62 -13.65
CA PRO A 56 -0.47 -4.86 -15.08
C PRO A 56 -1.93 -5.14 -15.39
N GLU A 57 -2.38 -4.64 -16.54
CA GLU A 57 -3.73 -4.87 -17.00
C GLU A 57 -3.92 -6.31 -17.50
N ASP A 58 -5.11 -6.85 -17.27
CA ASP A 58 -5.52 -8.10 -17.88
C ASP A 58 -5.93 -7.85 -19.34
N THR A 59 -4.95 -7.97 -20.24
CA THR A 59 -5.13 -7.72 -21.67
C THR A 59 -6.14 -8.68 -22.30
N ARG A 60 -6.21 -9.93 -21.85
CA ARG A 60 -7.14 -10.94 -22.36
C ARG A 60 -8.58 -10.61 -21.98
N ARG A 61 -8.80 -10.24 -20.72
CA ARG A 61 -10.14 -9.82 -20.27
C ARG A 61 -10.57 -8.54 -20.98
N ASN A 62 -9.65 -7.58 -21.11
CA ASN A 62 -9.96 -6.30 -21.75
C ASN A 62 -10.29 -6.45 -23.24
N SER A 63 -9.58 -7.32 -23.97
CA SER A 63 -9.87 -7.61 -25.39
C SER A 63 -11.20 -8.35 -25.57
N SER A 64 -11.51 -9.30 -24.67
CA SER A 64 -12.80 -10.00 -24.67
C SER A 64 -13.98 -9.04 -24.47
N ILE A 65 -13.88 -8.12 -23.51
CA ILE A 65 -14.91 -7.10 -23.26
C ILE A 65 -15.05 -6.16 -24.47
N ALA A 66 -13.93 -5.72 -25.08
CA ALA A 66 -13.98 -4.88 -26.27
C ALA A 66 -14.68 -5.57 -27.45
N ALA A 67 -14.37 -6.85 -27.71
CA ALA A 67 -15.01 -7.63 -28.76
C ALA A 67 -16.53 -7.82 -28.51
N MET A 68 -16.92 -8.03 -27.26
CA MET A 68 -18.33 -8.16 -26.88
C MET A 68 -19.09 -6.82 -26.95
N LEU A 69 -18.42 -5.69 -26.67
CA LEU A 69 -18.99 -4.35 -26.86
C LEU A 69 -19.26 -4.05 -28.33
N VAL A 70 -18.37 -4.45 -29.25
CA VAL A 70 -18.59 -4.32 -30.71
C VAL A 70 -19.79 -5.15 -31.16
N LYS A 71 -20.02 -6.31 -30.53
CA LYS A 71 -21.18 -7.17 -30.79
C LYS A 71 -22.49 -6.65 -30.18
N GLY A 72 -22.48 -5.50 -29.48
CA GLY A 72 -23.67 -4.89 -28.91
C GLY A 72 -24.23 -5.59 -27.67
N LEU A 73 -23.44 -6.41 -26.98
CA LEU A 73 -23.86 -7.08 -25.75
C LEU A 73 -24.15 -6.08 -24.61
N SER A 74 -25.15 -6.40 -23.79
CA SER A 74 -25.50 -5.57 -22.64
C SER A 74 -24.43 -5.63 -21.54
N TRP A 75 -24.40 -4.60 -20.70
CA TRP A 75 -23.40 -4.50 -19.64
C TRP A 75 -23.54 -5.60 -18.59
N SER A 76 -24.76 -6.05 -18.26
CA SER A 76 -24.96 -7.19 -17.36
C SER A 76 -24.37 -8.46 -17.92
N GLN A 77 -24.64 -8.77 -19.20
CA GLN A 77 -24.06 -9.95 -19.87
C GLN A 77 -22.53 -9.92 -19.91
N LEU A 78 -21.93 -8.75 -20.10
CA LEU A 78 -20.47 -8.56 -20.03
C LEU A 78 -19.91 -8.84 -18.63
N GLN A 79 -20.61 -8.39 -17.60
CA GLN A 79 -20.18 -8.62 -16.23
C GLN A 79 -20.23 -10.10 -15.87
N ASP A 80 -21.31 -10.79 -16.26
CA ASP A 80 -21.53 -12.20 -15.98
C ASP A 80 -20.53 -13.07 -16.76
N ALA A 81 -20.27 -12.76 -18.03
CA ALA A 81 -19.36 -13.54 -18.88
C ALA A 81 -17.88 -13.35 -18.52
N ASN A 82 -17.46 -12.15 -18.12
CA ASN A 82 -16.05 -11.82 -17.84
C ASN A 82 -15.73 -11.71 -16.34
N GLY A 83 -16.70 -11.91 -15.46
CA GLY A 83 -16.54 -11.79 -14.00
C GLY A 83 -16.01 -10.42 -13.57
N CYS A 84 -16.45 -9.35 -14.25
CA CYS A 84 -15.90 -8.01 -14.05
C CYS A 84 -16.95 -7.01 -13.53
N SER A 85 -16.49 -5.94 -12.88
CA SER A 85 -17.38 -4.89 -12.38
C SER A 85 -17.83 -3.94 -13.50
N ARG A 86 -19.01 -3.31 -13.35
CA ARG A 86 -19.48 -2.22 -14.24
C ARG A 86 -18.42 -1.15 -14.47
N ALA A 87 -17.65 -0.81 -13.44
CA ALA A 87 -16.58 0.18 -13.54
C ALA A 87 -15.45 -0.27 -14.49
N THR A 88 -15.17 -1.58 -14.56
CA THR A 88 -14.18 -2.14 -15.49
C THR A 88 -14.68 -2.03 -16.93
N VAL A 89 -15.93 -2.39 -17.18
CA VAL A 89 -16.57 -2.22 -18.50
C VAL A 89 -16.58 -0.75 -18.91
N GLY A 90 -16.98 0.15 -18.00
CA GLY A 90 -16.98 1.60 -18.25
C GLY A 90 -15.60 2.17 -18.58
N LYS A 91 -14.54 1.71 -17.89
CA LYS A 91 -13.15 2.10 -18.21
C LYS A 91 -12.75 1.67 -19.63
N ILE A 92 -13.15 0.47 -20.06
CA ILE A 92 -12.83 -0.05 -21.40
C ILE A 92 -13.61 0.71 -22.47
N VAL A 93 -14.89 1.02 -22.22
CA VAL A 93 -15.70 1.86 -23.12
C VAL A 93 -15.11 3.25 -23.27
N ALA A 94 -14.75 3.91 -22.16
CA ALA A 94 -14.15 5.25 -22.18
C ALA A 94 -12.81 5.25 -22.94
N ARG A 95 -11.98 4.23 -22.74
CA ARG A 95 -10.72 4.06 -23.48
C ARG A 95 -10.96 3.86 -24.98
N SER A 96 -11.91 3.01 -25.35
CA SER A 96 -12.23 2.73 -26.75
C SER A 96 -12.77 3.96 -27.49
N LYS A 97 -13.55 4.80 -26.80
CA LYS A 97 -14.01 6.09 -27.35
C LYS A 97 -12.86 7.09 -27.56
N GLY A 98 -11.87 7.12 -26.67
CA GLY A 98 -10.68 7.97 -26.80
C GLY A 98 -9.79 7.61 -27.98
N THR A 99 -9.68 6.32 -28.31
CA THR A 99 -8.89 5.83 -29.46
C THR A 99 -9.56 6.10 -30.81
N MET A 100 -10.88 6.30 -30.85
CA MET A 100 -11.63 6.54 -32.09
C MET A 100 -11.78 8.03 -32.46
N SER A 101 -11.21 8.92 -31.64
CA SER A 101 -11.26 10.38 -31.78
C SER A 101 -9.88 11.01 -32.09
N MET A 102 -8.88 10.18 -32.41
CA MET A 102 -7.57 10.56 -32.98
C MET A 102 -7.42 9.87 -34.33
#